data_AF-A0A925YZA1-F1
#
_entry.id   AF-A0A925YZA1-F1
#
_cell.length_a   1.000
_cell.length_b   1.000
_cell.length_c   1.000
_cell.angle_alpha   90.00
_cell.angle_beta   90.00
_cell.angle_gamma   90.00
#
_symmetry.space_group_name_H-M   'P 1'
#
loop_
_entity.id
_entity.type
_entity.pdbx_description
1 polymer ?
#
loop_
_entity_poly.entity_id
_entity_poly.type
_entity_poly.pdbx_seq_one_letter_code
_entity_poly.pdbx_strand_id
1 'polypeptide(L)'
;EYFDFTKIENKIQVDLRKKSLRTSPQQTITFRNILINEEDAGVLSEINLFGDETFEMVNELRYDLVKKRILFPYSINGALQLGDGYTRLTAEGNIRLNYPKSKNGIDVRIFAGKFFGESTGYYRNTFTMQGADGYEDFLYDEIFFGRNVYGGLWDNQIMMRDGFMKIKNYSGSASLNYSDDLMAAANFEFAIPKLSFIALFADLVYNSTSDDIYPENGNIFYDGGVMLRLPNNIFEIYFPLIQSDVFDVITLDELPYKEKITFMLDVNALNVFELLRKL
;
A
#
# COMPACT_ATOMS: atom_id res chain seq x y z
N GLU A 1 -2.18 7.23 20.09
CA GLU A 1 -1.50 7.80 18.90
C GLU A 1 0.00 7.68 19.19
N TYR A 2 0.77 7.05 18.32
CA TYR A 2 2.20 6.80 18.60
C TYR A 2 3.03 7.99 18.16
N PHE A 3 3.57 8.76 19.09
CA PHE A 3 4.29 10.00 18.78
C PHE A 3 5.74 9.74 18.38
N ASP A 4 6.36 8.72 18.99
CA ASP A 4 7.73 8.31 18.74
C ASP A 4 7.84 6.79 18.57
N PHE A 5 8.79 6.37 17.74
CA PHE A 5 9.10 4.95 17.52
C PHE A 5 10.60 4.74 17.33
N THR A 6 11.07 3.55 17.71
CA THR A 6 12.40 3.05 17.39
C THR A 6 12.27 1.77 16.58
N LYS A 7 12.81 1.76 15.36
CA LYS A 7 12.89 0.58 14.49
C LYS A 7 14.32 0.04 14.44
N ILE A 8 14.48 -1.25 14.70
CA ILE A 8 15.72 -2.00 14.48
C ILE A 8 15.42 -3.07 13.42
N GLU A 9 16.08 -2.99 12.26
CA GLU A 9 15.92 -3.95 11.18
C GLU A 9 17.24 -4.66 10.89
N ASN A 10 17.19 -5.99 10.88
CA ASN A 10 18.23 -6.84 10.32
C ASN A 10 17.74 -7.40 8.98
N LYS A 11 18.52 -7.18 7.92
CA LYS A 11 18.17 -7.62 6.56
C LYS A 11 19.28 -8.47 5.95
N ILE A 12 18.91 -9.66 5.47
CA ILE A 12 19.76 -10.53 4.65
C ILE A 12 19.14 -10.63 3.28
N GLN A 13 19.91 -10.31 2.24
CA GLN A 13 19.46 -10.39 0.86
C GLN A 13 20.39 -11.30 0.06
N VAL A 14 19.80 -12.27 -0.65
CA VAL A 14 20.50 -13.23 -1.50
C VAL A 14 20.01 -13.08 -2.94
N ASP A 15 20.90 -12.59 -3.81
CA ASP A 15 20.63 -12.52 -5.25
C ASP A 15 20.99 -13.85 -5.91
N LEU A 16 20.00 -14.52 -6.48
CA LEU A 16 20.20 -15.82 -7.11
C LEU A 16 20.86 -15.67 -8.48
N ARG A 17 21.79 -16.58 -8.80
CA ARG A 17 22.50 -16.58 -10.07
C ARG A 17 21.55 -16.69 -11.26
N LYS A 18 21.66 -15.74 -12.19
CA LYS A 18 20.99 -15.79 -13.49
C LYS A 18 21.58 -16.93 -14.34
N LYS A 19 20.73 -17.81 -14.90
CA LYS A 19 21.16 -18.81 -15.90
C LYS A 19 21.73 -18.14 -17.16
N SER A 20 21.20 -16.97 -17.52
CA SER A 20 21.68 -16.11 -18.60
C SER A 20 21.56 -14.64 -18.20
N LEU A 21 22.62 -13.86 -18.41
CA LEU A 21 22.66 -12.43 -18.10
C LEU A 21 21.62 -11.61 -18.89
N ARG A 22 21.25 -12.07 -20.11
CA ARG A 22 20.31 -11.36 -20.99
C ARG A 22 18.87 -11.84 -20.82
N THR A 23 18.65 -13.15 -20.68
CA THR A 23 17.31 -13.74 -20.81
C THR A 23 16.68 -14.19 -19.50
N SER A 24 17.45 -14.47 -18.45
CA SER A 24 16.88 -14.86 -17.15
C SER A 24 16.32 -13.64 -16.39
N PRO A 25 15.28 -13.80 -15.58
CA PRO A 25 14.87 -12.78 -14.61
C PRO A 25 15.92 -12.64 -13.50
N GLN A 26 15.97 -11.46 -12.89
CA GLN A 26 16.62 -11.30 -11.59
C GLN A 26 15.73 -11.92 -10.53
N GLN A 27 16.34 -12.61 -9.58
CA GLN A 27 15.64 -13.28 -8.50
C GLN A 27 16.38 -12.96 -7.20
N THR A 28 15.64 -12.59 -6.18
CA THR A 28 16.19 -12.18 -4.89
C THR A 28 15.35 -12.81 -3.79
N ILE A 29 16.02 -13.39 -2.79
CA ILE A 29 15.38 -13.81 -1.54
C ILE A 29 15.83 -12.82 -0.47
N THR A 30 14.86 -12.23 0.24
CA THR A 30 15.10 -11.30 1.34
C THR A 30 14.53 -11.90 2.61
N PHE A 31 15.33 -11.91 3.67
CA PHE A 31 14.88 -12.16 5.02
C PHE A 31 15.07 -10.90 5.86
N ARG A 32 14.00 -10.45 6.53
CA ARG A 32 14.03 -9.34 7.48
C ARG A 32 13.59 -9.81 8.85
N ASN A 33 14.28 -9.34 9.89
CA ASN A 33 13.79 -9.35 11.26
C ASN A 33 13.69 -7.89 11.71
N ILE A 34 12.47 -7.47 12.05
CA ILE A 34 12.12 -6.09 12.33
C ILE A 34 11.61 -6.05 13.76
N LEU A 35 12.25 -5.26 14.61
CA LEU A 35 11.82 -4.95 15.96
C LEU A 35 11.40 -3.48 16.01
N ILE A 36 10.21 -3.22 16.51
CA ILE A 36 9.62 -1.90 16.62
C ILE A 36 9.25 -1.68 18.07
N ASN A 37 9.72 -0.59 18.64
CA ASN A 37 9.24 -0.07 19.92
C ASN A 37 8.50 1.22 19.65
N GLU A 38 7.32 1.38 20.22
CA GLU A 38 6.48 2.57 20.04
C GLU A 38 6.10 3.12 21.39
N GLU A 39 6.16 4.45 21.51
CA GLU A 39 5.71 5.17 22.69
C GLU A 39 4.30 5.72 22.41
N ASP A 40 3.30 5.22 23.13
CA ASP A 40 1.96 5.81 23.07
C ASP A 40 1.95 7.11 23.87
N ALA A 41 1.32 8.15 23.33
CA ALA A 41 0.97 9.28 24.18
C ALA A 41 -0.09 8.81 25.17
N GLY A 42 0.34 8.55 26.40
CA GLY A 42 -0.53 8.13 27.47
C GLY A 42 -1.82 8.97 27.54
N VAL A 43 -2.90 8.35 27.99
CA VAL A 43 -4.18 9.02 28.22
C VAL A 43 -3.96 10.19 29.20
N LEU A 44 -4.44 11.38 28.84
CA LEU A 44 -4.57 12.50 29.79
C LEU A 44 -5.54 12.09 30.91
N SER A 45 -5.02 11.45 31.94
CA SER A 45 -5.66 11.37 33.25
C SER A 45 -5.04 12.45 34.13
N GLU A 46 -5.86 13.16 34.92
CA GLU A 46 -5.49 14.36 35.68
C GLU A 46 -4.32 14.18 36.70
N ILE A 47 -3.65 13.02 36.76
CA ILE A 47 -2.67 12.73 37.82
C ILE A 47 -1.33 12.16 37.34
N ASN A 48 -1.15 11.57 36.14
CA ASN A 48 0.20 11.19 35.63
C ASN A 48 0.21 10.89 34.13
N LEU A 49 1.27 11.31 33.42
CA LEU A 49 1.65 10.81 32.09
C LEU A 49 2.46 9.51 32.27
N PHE A 50 1.87 8.35 32.01
CA PHE A 50 2.62 7.14 31.72
C PHE A 50 2.41 6.87 30.23
N GLY A 51 3.47 7.03 29.43
CA GLY A 51 3.48 6.46 28.08
C GLY A 51 3.69 4.96 28.23
N ASP A 52 2.79 4.16 27.65
CA ASP A 52 3.01 2.72 27.56
C ASP A 52 3.90 2.45 26.34
N GLU A 53 4.92 1.60 26.52
CA GLU A 53 5.76 1.11 25.43
C GLU A 53 5.14 -0.16 24.85
N THR A 54 4.94 -0.18 23.54
CA THR A 54 4.50 -1.38 22.82
C THR A 54 5.61 -1.91 21.92
N PHE A 55 5.87 -3.21 22.03
CA PHE A 55 6.89 -3.90 21.23
C PHE A 55 6.23 -4.79 20.18
N GLU A 56 6.63 -4.62 18.92
CA GLU A 56 6.25 -5.52 17.83
C GLU A 56 7.51 -6.13 17.20
N MET A 57 7.51 -7.44 17.03
CA MET A 57 8.54 -8.15 16.29
C MET A 57 7.92 -8.83 15.07
N VAL A 58 8.44 -8.51 13.89
CA VAL A 58 8.00 -9.09 12.62
C VAL A 58 9.17 -9.77 11.92
N ASN A 59 8.96 -11.02 11.52
CA ASN A 59 9.87 -11.75 10.65
C ASN A 59 9.27 -11.84 9.25
N GLU A 60 9.99 -11.35 8.25
CA GLU A 60 9.56 -11.39 6.85
C GLU A 60 10.51 -12.25 6.02
N LEU A 61 9.94 -13.20 5.28
CA LEU A 61 10.62 -13.86 4.17
C LEU A 61 9.94 -13.44 2.86
N ARG A 62 10.71 -12.85 1.94
CA ARG A 62 10.23 -12.39 0.64
C ARG A 62 11.04 -12.99 -0.50
N TYR A 63 10.36 -13.35 -1.57
CA TYR A 63 10.97 -13.71 -2.84
C TYR A 63 10.52 -12.72 -3.92
N ASP A 64 11.48 -12.14 -4.63
CA ASP A 64 11.26 -11.18 -5.70
C ASP A 64 11.80 -11.73 -7.02
N LEU A 65 11.00 -11.66 -8.09
CA LEU A 65 11.38 -12.00 -9.45
C LEU A 65 11.12 -10.80 -10.36
N VAL A 66 12.16 -10.25 -10.98
CA VAL A 66 12.06 -9.07 -11.85
C VAL A 66 12.60 -9.37 -13.25
N LYS A 67 11.80 -9.10 -14.27
CA LYS A 67 12.21 -9.22 -15.67
C LYS A 67 12.02 -7.92 -16.43
N LYS A 68 13.13 -7.23 -16.69
CA LYS A 68 13.19 -6.02 -17.53
C LYS A 68 13.17 -6.39 -19.02
N ARG A 69 11.98 -6.50 -19.64
CA ARG A 69 11.81 -6.59 -21.10
C ARG A 69 11.48 -5.21 -21.67
N ILE A 70 11.78 -4.99 -22.95
CA ILE A 70 11.52 -3.70 -23.61
C ILE A 70 10.02 -3.43 -23.75
N LEU A 71 9.22 -4.42 -24.14
CA LEU A 71 7.80 -4.23 -24.43
C LEU A 71 6.88 -4.52 -23.23
N PHE A 72 7.28 -5.46 -22.37
CA PHE A 72 6.49 -5.92 -21.24
C PHE A 72 7.37 -6.28 -20.03
N PRO A 73 7.98 -5.29 -19.36
CA PRO A 73 8.65 -5.57 -18.10
C PRO A 73 7.61 -6.04 -17.06
N TYR A 74 7.99 -7.01 -16.25
CA TYR A 74 7.13 -7.53 -15.18
C TYR A 74 7.94 -7.85 -13.93
N SER A 75 7.26 -7.82 -12.79
CA SER A 75 7.75 -8.35 -11.52
C SER A 75 6.71 -9.22 -10.85
N ILE A 76 7.18 -10.17 -10.05
CA ILE A 76 6.37 -11.00 -9.17
C ILE A 76 7.07 -11.02 -7.82
N ASN A 77 6.32 -10.83 -6.74
CA ASN A 77 6.81 -11.01 -5.39
C ASN A 77 5.85 -11.87 -4.58
N GLY A 78 6.42 -12.66 -3.67
CA GLY A 78 5.68 -13.38 -2.65
C GLY A 78 6.32 -13.14 -1.30
N ALA A 79 5.52 -12.91 -0.26
CA ALA A 79 6.03 -12.66 1.09
C ALA A 79 5.24 -13.46 2.13
N LEU A 80 5.98 -13.92 3.14
CA LEU A 80 5.46 -14.49 4.38
C LEU A 80 5.93 -13.57 5.51
N GLN A 81 5.00 -12.97 6.24
CA GLN A 81 5.27 -12.17 7.44
C GLN A 81 4.68 -12.88 8.65
N LEU A 82 5.50 -13.06 9.69
CA LEU A 82 5.12 -13.62 10.98
C LEU A 82 5.30 -12.54 12.04
N GLY A 83 4.19 -12.07 12.63
CA GLY A 83 4.19 -11.13 13.73
C GLY A 83 3.64 -11.74 15.02
N ASP A 84 3.38 -10.91 16.02
CA ASP A 84 2.78 -11.38 17.27
C ASP A 84 1.29 -11.68 17.07
N GLY A 85 0.92 -12.96 17.15
CA GLY A 85 -0.48 -13.42 16.98
C GLY A 85 -1.00 -13.45 15.54
N TYR A 86 -0.19 -13.11 14.53
CA TYR A 86 -0.63 -13.11 13.13
C TYR A 86 0.40 -13.62 12.12
N THR A 87 -0.11 -14.04 10.97
CA THR A 87 0.67 -14.40 9.78
C THR A 87 0.02 -13.80 8.54
N ARG A 88 0.83 -13.11 7.71
CA ARG A 88 0.40 -12.61 6.40
C ARG A 88 1.12 -13.39 5.31
N LEU A 89 0.36 -13.95 4.39
CA LEU A 89 0.87 -14.54 3.16
C LEU A 89 0.38 -13.71 1.99
N THR A 90 1.30 -13.10 1.23
CA THR A 90 0.96 -12.22 0.11
C THR A 90 1.65 -12.65 -1.17
N ALA A 91 0.99 -12.43 -2.29
CA ALA A 91 1.56 -12.52 -3.62
C ALA A 91 1.12 -11.31 -4.44
N GLU A 92 2.05 -10.73 -5.19
CA GLU A 92 1.78 -9.61 -6.08
C GLU A 92 2.50 -9.80 -7.41
N GLY A 93 1.84 -9.36 -8.49
CA GLY A 93 2.38 -9.35 -9.84
C GLY A 93 2.12 -8.01 -10.50
N ASN A 94 3.18 -7.41 -11.05
CA ASN A 94 3.13 -6.16 -11.78
C ASN A 94 3.56 -6.39 -13.22
N ILE A 95 2.82 -5.84 -14.18
CA ILE A 95 3.19 -5.84 -15.60
C ILE A 95 2.90 -4.48 -16.22
N ARG A 96 3.86 -3.97 -16.99
CA ARG A 96 3.66 -2.78 -17.82
C ARG A 96 3.58 -3.18 -19.28
N LEU A 97 2.55 -2.74 -19.99
CA LEU A 97 2.38 -2.92 -21.42
C LEU A 97 2.74 -1.60 -22.12
N ASN A 98 3.96 -1.51 -22.69
CA ASN A 98 4.43 -0.29 -23.34
C ASN A 98 3.71 -0.05 -24.68
N TYR A 99 3.26 1.18 -24.92
CA TYR A 99 2.71 1.56 -26.21
C TYR A 99 3.80 1.55 -27.29
N PRO A 100 3.48 1.18 -28.55
CA PRO A 100 4.43 1.22 -29.64
C PRO A 100 5.05 2.62 -29.79
N LYS A 101 6.39 2.68 -29.81
CA LYS A 101 7.18 3.91 -30.00
C LYS A 101 6.94 5.01 -28.93
N SER A 102 6.40 4.65 -27.76
CA SER A 102 6.23 5.57 -26.64
C SER A 102 6.86 4.98 -25.37
N LYS A 103 7.19 5.86 -24.42
CA LYS A 103 7.58 5.46 -23.05
C LYS A 103 6.37 5.28 -22.12
N ASN A 104 5.16 5.61 -22.61
CA ASN A 104 3.91 5.45 -21.90
C ASN A 104 3.34 4.04 -22.14
N GLY A 105 2.45 3.59 -21.26
CA GLY A 105 1.82 2.29 -21.38
C GLY A 105 0.65 2.11 -20.44
N ILE A 106 0.24 0.85 -20.31
CA ILE A 106 -0.74 0.42 -19.32
C ILE A 106 0.01 -0.29 -18.21
N ASP A 107 -0.21 0.12 -16.96
CA ASP A 107 0.27 -0.57 -15.77
C ASP A 107 -0.85 -1.44 -15.22
N VAL A 108 -0.52 -2.68 -14.87
CA VAL A 108 -1.44 -3.61 -14.24
C VAL A 108 -0.75 -4.23 -13.03
N ARG A 109 -1.39 -4.11 -11.87
CA ARG A 109 -1.01 -4.77 -10.63
C ARG A 109 -2.10 -5.76 -10.25
N ILE A 110 -1.70 -6.97 -9.86
CA ILE A 110 -2.57 -7.98 -9.27
C ILE A 110 -2.00 -8.33 -7.90
N PHE A 111 -2.85 -8.34 -6.87
CA PHE A 111 -2.50 -8.70 -5.51
C PHE A 111 -3.44 -9.79 -4.99
N ALA A 112 -2.90 -10.68 -4.17
CA ALA A 112 -3.67 -11.61 -3.35
C ALA A 112 -2.98 -11.81 -2.00
N GLY A 113 -3.77 -11.80 -0.93
CA GLY A 113 -3.32 -11.94 0.45
C GLY A 113 -4.23 -12.87 1.24
N LYS A 114 -3.63 -13.70 2.09
CA LYS A 114 -4.33 -14.47 3.13
C LYS A 114 -3.75 -14.12 4.49
N PHE A 115 -4.62 -13.75 5.41
CA PHE A 115 -4.29 -13.45 6.79
C PHE A 115 -4.68 -14.64 7.66
N PHE A 116 -3.86 -14.92 8.66
CA PHE A 116 -4.13 -15.92 9.68
C PHE A 116 -3.86 -15.29 11.05
N GLY A 117 -4.84 -15.30 11.93
CA GLY A 117 -4.74 -14.76 13.28
C GLY A 117 -6.13 -14.50 13.85
N GLU A 118 -6.24 -14.46 15.18
CA GLU A 118 -7.47 -14.01 15.84
C GLU A 118 -7.49 -12.49 15.81
N SER A 119 -8.10 -11.92 14.78
CA SER A 119 -8.40 -10.50 14.71
C SER A 119 -9.75 -10.28 15.40
N THR A 120 -9.72 -9.64 16.58
CA THR A 120 -10.93 -9.12 17.24
C THR A 120 -11.32 -7.71 16.75
N GLY A 121 -10.81 -7.27 15.58
CA GLY A 121 -11.10 -5.95 15.01
C GLY A 121 -9.87 -5.23 14.44
N TYR A 122 -10.01 -3.92 14.25
CA TYR A 122 -9.09 -2.97 13.60
C TYR A 122 -7.62 -3.08 14.06
N TYR A 123 -6.81 -3.87 13.36
CA TYR A 123 -5.35 -3.88 13.54
C TYR A 123 -4.66 -3.40 12.27
N ARG A 124 -3.74 -2.44 12.43
CA ARG A 124 -2.90 -1.85 11.37
C ARG A 124 -2.12 -2.86 10.51
N ASN A 125 -2.00 -4.11 10.98
CA ASN A 125 -1.30 -5.22 10.33
C ASN A 125 -2.22 -6.07 9.43
N THR A 126 -3.54 -5.91 9.49
CA THR A 126 -4.48 -6.57 8.58
C THR A 126 -4.38 -5.99 7.17
N PHE A 127 -4.98 -6.64 6.16
CA PHE A 127 -4.97 -6.07 4.82
C PHE A 127 -5.93 -4.88 4.73
N THR A 128 -5.58 -3.90 3.90
CA THR A 128 -6.36 -2.68 3.66
C THR A 128 -6.89 -2.66 2.24
N MET A 129 -8.16 -2.28 2.05
CA MET A 129 -8.73 -2.12 0.71
C MET A 129 -8.19 -0.87 0.02
N GLN A 130 -8.17 0.25 0.74
CA GLN A 130 -7.49 1.46 0.31
C GLN A 130 -5.98 1.26 0.22
N GLY A 131 -5.28 2.18 -0.46
CA GLY A 131 -3.84 2.31 -0.28
C GLY A 131 -3.53 2.62 1.18
N ALA A 132 -2.66 1.82 1.79
CA ALA A 132 -2.31 1.96 3.19
C ALA A 132 -1.78 3.36 3.50
N ASP A 133 -2.24 3.96 4.58
CA ASP A 133 -1.80 5.25 5.08
C ASP A 133 -0.70 5.10 6.17
N GLY A 134 -0.37 6.21 6.82
CA GLY A 134 0.69 6.23 7.83
C GLY A 134 0.38 5.42 9.08
N TYR A 135 -0.88 5.32 9.48
CA TYR A 135 -1.29 4.47 10.59
C TYR A 135 -1.15 3.00 10.21
N GLU A 136 -1.46 2.69 8.95
CA GLU A 136 -1.42 1.34 8.41
C GLU A 136 0.00 0.88 8.07
N ASP A 137 0.97 1.78 7.89
CA ASP A 137 2.40 1.44 7.74
C ASP A 137 3.05 1.02 9.08
N PHE A 138 2.56 -0.10 9.63
CA PHE A 138 3.00 -0.69 10.89
C PHE A 138 4.47 -1.13 10.91
N LEU A 139 5.12 -1.27 9.74
CA LEU A 139 6.55 -1.59 9.64
C LEU A 139 7.43 -0.35 9.53
N TYR A 140 6.86 0.85 9.37
CA TYR A 140 7.59 2.10 9.12
C TYR A 140 8.55 1.95 7.93
N ASP A 141 8.08 1.36 6.83
CA ASP A 141 8.86 1.19 5.61
C ASP A 141 8.81 2.44 4.71
N GLU A 142 7.78 3.29 4.88
CA GLU A 142 7.57 4.48 4.07
C GLU A 142 7.61 5.79 4.90
N ILE A 143 7.85 6.91 4.20
CA ILE A 143 7.90 8.23 4.81
C ILE A 143 6.54 8.90 4.68
N PHE A 144 5.84 9.06 5.80
CA PHE A 144 4.57 9.77 5.89
C PHE A 144 4.74 11.12 6.58
N PHE A 145 4.31 12.21 5.93
CA PHE A 145 4.37 13.55 6.56
C PHE A 145 3.34 13.72 7.67
N GLY A 146 2.22 12.99 7.61
CA GLY A 146 1.12 13.05 8.57
C GLY A 146 0.76 11.69 9.14
N ARG A 147 1.73 10.93 9.67
CA ARG A 147 1.54 9.53 10.10
C ARG A 147 0.39 9.30 11.09
N ASN A 148 0.14 10.27 11.97
CA ASN A 148 -0.95 10.25 12.95
C ASN A 148 -1.83 11.51 12.82
N VAL A 149 -1.96 12.06 11.61
CA VAL A 149 -2.80 13.24 11.39
C VAL A 149 -4.16 12.78 10.91
N TYR A 150 -5.21 13.17 11.62
CA TYR A 150 -6.60 12.95 11.20
C TYR A 150 -7.12 14.15 10.42
N GLY A 151 -7.47 13.91 9.16
CA GLY A 151 -8.06 14.88 8.25
C GLY A 151 -7.09 15.86 7.59
N GLY A 152 -7.54 16.46 6.48
CA GLY A 152 -6.76 17.42 5.71
C GLY A 152 -5.74 16.77 4.78
N LEU A 153 -4.91 17.60 4.15
CA LEU A 153 -4.05 17.17 3.04
C LEU A 153 -3.11 16.03 3.44
N TRP A 154 -2.47 16.08 4.60
CA TRP A 154 -1.43 15.11 4.97
C TRP A 154 -1.95 13.72 5.35
N ASP A 155 -3.23 13.62 5.74
CA ASP A 155 -3.93 12.36 6.01
C ASP A 155 -4.19 11.56 4.71
N ASN A 156 -4.28 12.27 3.57
CA ASN A 156 -4.52 11.69 2.25
C ASN A 156 -3.30 11.06 1.58
N GLN A 157 -2.20 10.91 2.30
CA GLN A 157 -1.05 10.17 1.81
C GLN A 157 -1.33 8.66 1.89
N ILE A 158 -1.10 7.96 0.79
CA ILE A 158 -1.23 6.50 0.70
C ILE A 158 0.05 5.87 0.13
N MET A 159 0.25 4.59 0.40
CA MET A 159 1.31 3.77 -0.20
C MET A 159 0.73 2.56 -0.93
N MET A 160 1.49 2.06 -1.91
CA MET A 160 1.12 0.86 -2.66
C MET A 160 1.26 -0.39 -1.79
N ARG A 161 0.14 -0.78 -1.17
CA ARG A 161 0.04 -2.01 -0.39
C ARG A 161 -1.37 -2.58 -0.49
N ASP A 162 -1.47 -3.91 -0.36
CA ASP A 162 -2.73 -4.65 -0.26
C ASP A 162 -3.71 -4.32 -1.41
N GLY A 163 -4.89 -3.78 -1.11
CA GLY A 163 -5.92 -3.47 -2.10
C GLY A 163 -5.59 -2.27 -3.00
N PHE A 164 -4.88 -1.27 -2.46
CA PHE A 164 -4.42 -0.08 -3.18
C PHE A 164 -5.49 0.65 -4.00
N MET A 165 -6.74 0.69 -3.49
CA MET A 165 -7.73 1.64 -3.99
C MET A 165 -7.26 3.07 -3.71
N LYS A 166 -7.45 3.99 -4.66
CA LYS A 166 -6.92 5.36 -4.58
C LYS A 166 -7.89 6.32 -3.89
N ILE A 167 -8.74 5.76 -3.03
CA ILE A 167 -9.69 6.48 -2.20
C ILE A 167 -9.55 6.02 -0.75
N LYS A 168 -9.67 6.98 0.19
CA LYS A 168 -9.72 6.69 1.62
C LYS A 168 -11.15 6.44 2.10
N ASN A 169 -11.30 5.49 3.01
CA ASN A 169 -12.54 5.24 3.72
C ASN A 169 -12.59 6.10 5.00
N TYR A 170 -13.50 7.07 5.02
CA TYR A 170 -13.76 7.94 6.19
C TYR A 170 -15.02 7.55 6.96
N SER A 171 -15.59 6.36 6.70
CA SER A 171 -16.91 5.97 7.21
C SER A 171 -16.99 5.79 8.73
N GLY A 172 -15.90 5.93 9.48
CA GLY A 172 -15.84 5.69 10.93
C GLY A 172 -16.06 4.21 11.32
N SER A 173 -16.64 3.41 10.45
CA SER A 173 -16.74 1.96 10.54
C SER A 173 -15.43 1.35 10.03
N ALA A 174 -14.42 1.43 10.89
CA ALA A 174 -13.14 0.73 10.78
C ALA A 174 -13.27 -0.61 10.04
N SER A 175 -14.24 -1.45 10.41
CA SER A 175 -14.44 -2.80 9.89
C SER A 175 -14.58 -2.94 8.37
N LEU A 176 -14.99 -1.89 7.64
CA LEU A 176 -15.26 -1.98 6.19
C LEU A 176 -14.00 -1.85 5.31
N ASN A 177 -12.90 -1.29 5.84
CA ASN A 177 -11.68 -1.07 5.07
C ASN A 177 -10.67 -2.23 5.21
N TYR A 178 -10.81 -3.06 6.25
CA TYR A 178 -9.83 -4.09 6.58
C TYR A 178 -10.31 -5.50 6.22
N SER A 179 -9.34 -6.37 5.98
CA SER A 179 -9.51 -7.80 5.81
C SER A 179 -8.53 -8.53 6.72
N ASP A 180 -9.09 -9.35 7.60
CA ASP A 180 -8.38 -10.31 8.43
C ASP A 180 -8.49 -11.75 7.89
N ASP A 181 -8.91 -11.89 6.62
CA ASP A 181 -9.07 -13.16 5.95
C ASP A 181 -8.43 -13.16 4.55
N LEU A 182 -9.22 -13.14 3.47
CA LEU A 182 -8.75 -13.17 2.09
C LEU A 182 -8.97 -11.80 1.44
N MET A 183 -7.92 -11.27 0.82
CA MET A 183 -8.02 -10.10 -0.04
C MET A 183 -7.43 -10.40 -1.42
N ALA A 184 -8.08 -9.89 -2.46
CA ALA A 184 -7.51 -9.86 -3.80
C ALA A 184 -7.77 -8.51 -4.45
N ALA A 185 -6.84 -8.03 -5.26
CA ALA A 185 -7.00 -6.76 -5.94
C ALA A 185 -6.43 -6.76 -7.35
N ALA A 186 -7.01 -5.91 -8.19
CA ALA A 186 -6.51 -5.58 -9.52
C ALA A 186 -6.53 -4.07 -9.70
N ASN A 187 -5.37 -3.47 -9.94
CA ASN A 187 -5.21 -2.04 -10.16
C ASN A 187 -4.72 -1.82 -11.59
N PHE A 188 -5.34 -0.86 -12.28
CA PHE A 188 -5.03 -0.54 -13.66
C PHE A 188 -4.72 0.94 -13.80
N GLU A 189 -3.64 1.29 -14.50
CA GLU A 189 -3.35 2.67 -14.89
C GLU A 189 -3.15 2.75 -16.41
N PHE A 190 -3.89 3.65 -17.04
CA PHE A 190 -3.88 3.86 -18.48
C PHE A 190 -3.25 5.21 -18.80
N ALA A 191 -1.98 5.21 -19.19
CA ALA A 191 -1.31 6.45 -19.59
C ALA A 191 -2.02 7.10 -20.78
N ILE A 192 -2.28 8.41 -20.72
CA ILE A 192 -2.81 9.10 -21.88
C ILE A 192 -1.69 9.27 -22.93
N PRO A 193 -1.89 8.83 -24.19
CA PRO A 193 -0.91 9.05 -25.24
C PRO A 193 -0.56 10.53 -25.38
N LYS A 194 0.73 10.85 -25.46
CA LYS A 194 1.30 12.22 -25.54
C LYS A 194 1.18 13.07 -24.27
N LEU A 195 0.46 12.63 -23.23
CA LEU A 195 0.38 13.29 -21.92
C LEU A 195 0.99 12.37 -20.87
N SER A 196 2.33 12.29 -20.83
CA SER A 196 3.05 11.31 -19.98
C SER A 196 2.81 11.45 -18.48
N PHE A 197 2.33 12.61 -18.03
CA PHE A 197 2.04 12.90 -16.63
C PHE A 197 0.57 12.69 -16.26
N ILE A 198 -0.31 12.35 -17.21
CA ILE A 198 -1.74 12.10 -16.97
C ILE A 198 -2.05 10.64 -17.29
N ALA A 199 -2.79 9.98 -16.41
CA ALA A 199 -3.34 8.65 -16.65
C ALA A 199 -4.78 8.58 -16.13
N LEU A 200 -5.52 7.58 -16.60
CA LEU A 200 -6.73 7.11 -15.94
C LEU A 200 -6.35 5.96 -15.02
N PHE A 201 -7.06 5.81 -13.90
CA PHE A 201 -6.94 4.62 -13.07
C PHE A 201 -8.30 3.95 -12.88
N ALA A 202 -8.26 2.65 -12.63
CA ALA A 202 -9.40 1.85 -12.20
C ALA A 202 -8.89 0.74 -11.30
N ASP A 203 -9.53 0.56 -10.15
CA ASP A 203 -9.15 -0.43 -9.15
C ASP A 203 -10.36 -1.30 -8.79
N LEU A 204 -10.08 -2.56 -8.48
CA LEU A 204 -11.07 -3.55 -8.07
C LEU A 204 -10.48 -4.36 -6.91
N VAL A 205 -11.23 -4.47 -5.82
CA VAL A 205 -10.81 -5.22 -4.62
C VAL A 205 -11.91 -6.20 -4.23
N TYR A 206 -11.51 -7.44 -4.00
CA TYR A 206 -12.28 -8.42 -3.24
C TYR A 206 -11.78 -8.43 -1.79
N ASN A 207 -12.68 -8.27 -0.83
CA ASN A 207 -12.37 -8.31 0.60
C ASN A 207 -13.33 -9.30 1.31
N SER A 208 -12.79 -10.35 1.93
CA SER A 208 -13.50 -11.10 2.97
C SER A 208 -12.98 -10.74 4.36
N THR A 209 -13.87 -10.68 5.34
CA THR A 209 -13.50 -10.61 6.75
C THR A 209 -14.11 -11.80 7.49
N SER A 210 -13.50 -12.17 8.61
CA SER A 210 -13.90 -13.31 9.43
C SER A 210 -15.29 -13.12 10.07
N ASP A 211 -15.72 -11.87 10.27
CA ASP A 211 -17.07 -11.52 10.71
C ASP A 211 -17.98 -11.20 9.50
N ASP A 212 -19.24 -11.65 9.51
CA ASP A 212 -20.23 -11.36 8.43
C ASP A 212 -20.68 -9.88 8.45
N ILE A 213 -19.75 -8.94 8.28
CA ILE A 213 -20.00 -7.49 8.27
C ILE A 213 -20.48 -6.99 6.89
N TYR A 214 -20.33 -7.81 5.84
CA TYR A 214 -20.60 -7.44 4.43
C TYR A 214 -21.91 -7.97 3.77
N PRO A 215 -22.99 -8.40 4.46
CA PRO A 215 -24.07 -9.14 3.81
C PRO A 215 -24.92 -8.33 2.82
N GLU A 216 -24.90 -6.99 2.88
CA GLU A 216 -25.75 -6.15 2.00
C GLU A 216 -25.03 -5.57 0.76
N ASN A 217 -23.73 -5.31 0.83
CA ASN A 217 -22.96 -4.66 -0.27
C ASN A 217 -22.12 -5.64 -1.10
N GLY A 218 -22.05 -6.91 -0.69
CA GLY A 218 -21.12 -7.87 -1.27
C GLY A 218 -19.67 -7.57 -0.93
N ASN A 219 -18.76 -8.41 -1.45
CA ASN A 219 -17.35 -8.41 -1.08
C ASN A 219 -16.46 -7.78 -2.17
N ILE A 220 -17.05 -7.13 -3.17
CA ILE A 220 -16.31 -6.56 -4.31
C ILE A 220 -16.53 -5.05 -4.35
N PHE A 221 -15.44 -4.32 -4.40
CA PHE A 221 -15.39 -2.87 -4.34
C PHE A 221 -14.51 -2.32 -5.46
N TYR A 222 -14.78 -1.09 -5.88
CA TYR A 222 -14.07 -0.44 -6.97
C TYR A 222 -13.98 1.07 -6.78
N ASP A 223 -12.95 1.67 -7.37
CA ASP A 223 -12.84 3.10 -7.62
C ASP A 223 -12.14 3.37 -8.95
N GLY A 224 -12.29 4.58 -9.47
CA GLY A 224 -11.72 4.95 -10.76
C GLY A 224 -11.72 6.45 -10.96
N GLY A 225 -10.77 6.94 -11.75
CA GLY A 225 -10.61 8.37 -11.92
C GLY A 225 -9.43 8.76 -12.80
N VAL A 226 -8.96 9.98 -12.56
CA VAL A 226 -7.80 10.56 -13.25
C VAL A 226 -6.65 10.64 -12.26
N MET A 227 -5.43 10.46 -12.73
CA MET A 227 -4.24 10.64 -11.91
C MET A 227 -3.20 11.52 -12.62
N LEU A 228 -2.46 12.26 -11.80
CA LEU A 228 -1.24 12.95 -12.20
C LEU A 228 -0.05 12.19 -11.65
N ARG A 229 0.97 11.91 -12.46
CA ARG A 229 2.18 11.22 -12.01
C ARG A 229 3.46 11.85 -12.53
N LEU A 230 4.48 11.89 -11.67
CA LEU A 230 5.83 12.24 -12.05
C LEU A 230 6.58 11.03 -12.62
N PRO A 231 7.66 11.24 -13.39
CA PRO A 231 8.50 10.16 -13.89
C PRO A 231 9.00 9.26 -12.76
N ASN A 232 9.13 7.96 -13.05
CA ASN A 232 9.55 6.92 -12.10
C ASN A 232 8.63 6.74 -10.89
N ASN A 233 7.37 7.18 -10.98
CA ASN A 233 6.36 6.95 -9.93
C ASN A 233 6.75 7.54 -8.56
N ILE A 234 7.63 8.55 -8.55
CA ILE A 234 8.12 9.21 -7.34
C ILE A 234 6.96 9.88 -6.59
N PHE A 235 6.07 10.52 -7.35
CA PHE A 235 4.94 11.25 -6.78
C PHE A 235 3.74 11.14 -7.71
N GLU A 236 2.61 10.81 -7.12
CA GLU A 236 1.35 10.58 -7.81
C GLU A 236 0.20 11.25 -7.03
N ILE A 237 -0.74 11.86 -7.74
CA ILE A 237 -1.97 12.42 -7.16
C ILE A 237 -3.14 11.76 -7.87
N TYR A 238 -4.12 11.29 -7.11
CA TYR A 238 -5.29 10.60 -7.62
C TYR A 238 -6.54 11.43 -7.38
N PHE A 239 -7.37 11.53 -8.41
CA PHE A 239 -8.64 12.23 -8.41
C PHE A 239 -9.74 11.20 -8.69
N PRO A 240 -10.27 10.52 -7.66
CA PRO A 240 -11.39 9.59 -7.81
C PRO A 240 -12.61 10.30 -8.39
N LEU A 241 -13.28 9.65 -9.35
CA LEU A 241 -14.47 10.17 -10.03
C LEU A 241 -15.67 9.22 -9.90
N ILE A 242 -15.39 7.93 -9.76
CA ILE A 242 -16.38 6.88 -9.52
C ILE A 242 -15.87 5.96 -8.40
N GLN A 243 -16.78 5.42 -7.61
CA GLN A 243 -16.48 4.56 -6.46
C GLN A 243 -17.69 3.69 -6.13
N SER A 244 -17.49 2.63 -5.36
CA SER A 244 -18.58 1.86 -4.75
C SER A 244 -19.26 2.65 -3.64
N ASP A 245 -20.56 2.44 -3.47
CA ASP A 245 -21.42 3.13 -2.50
C ASP A 245 -20.94 3.03 -1.04
N VAL A 246 -20.13 2.03 -0.70
CA VAL A 246 -19.47 1.90 0.62
C VAL A 246 -18.55 3.09 0.94
N PHE A 247 -18.09 3.82 -0.08
CA PHE A 247 -17.31 5.05 0.04
C PHE A 247 -18.17 6.32 -0.08
N ASP A 248 -19.48 6.20 -0.28
CA ASP A 248 -20.45 7.30 -0.31
C ASP A 248 -21.22 7.42 1.02
N VAL A 249 -20.59 7.04 2.14
CA VAL A 249 -21.19 7.20 3.47
C VAL A 249 -21.58 8.66 3.68
N ILE A 250 -22.67 8.91 4.42
CA ILE A 250 -23.26 10.25 4.64
C ILE A 250 -22.20 11.32 5.00
N THR A 251 -21.14 10.94 5.74
CA THR A 251 -20.01 11.82 6.05
C THR A 251 -19.16 12.18 4.82
N LEU A 252 -18.94 11.27 3.88
CA LEU A 252 -18.16 11.47 2.65
C LEU A 252 -18.86 12.31 1.58
N ASP A 253 -20.19 12.30 1.55
CA ASP A 253 -20.99 13.22 0.72
C ASP A 253 -21.01 14.64 1.30
N GLU A 254 -20.84 14.78 2.62
CA GLU A 254 -20.65 16.07 3.30
C GLU A 254 -19.19 16.55 3.27
N LEU A 255 -18.22 15.65 3.06
CA LEU A 255 -16.81 16.02 2.93
C LEU A 255 -16.55 16.72 1.58
N PRO A 256 -15.83 17.85 1.58
CA PRO A 256 -15.43 18.51 0.34
C PRO A 256 -14.62 17.55 -0.54
N TYR A 257 -14.85 17.57 -1.86
CA TYR A 257 -14.17 16.69 -2.83
C TYR A 257 -12.63 16.60 -2.66
N LYS A 258 -11.99 17.69 -2.22
CA LYS A 258 -10.55 17.73 -1.93
C LYS A 258 -10.09 16.68 -0.91
N GLU A 259 -10.97 16.23 -0.01
CA GLU A 259 -10.67 15.19 0.98
C GLU A 259 -10.70 13.79 0.36
N LYS A 260 -11.34 13.60 -0.82
CA LYS A 260 -11.27 12.36 -1.62
C LYS A 260 -9.97 12.25 -2.43
N ILE A 261 -9.21 13.34 -2.59
CA ILE A 261 -7.97 13.37 -3.37
C ILE A 261 -6.85 12.77 -2.55
N THR A 262 -6.34 11.62 -2.98
CA THR A 262 -5.19 10.95 -2.35
C THR A 262 -3.90 11.22 -3.12
N PHE A 263 -2.76 11.01 -2.48
CA PHE A 263 -1.47 11.10 -3.15
C PHE A 263 -0.49 10.06 -2.59
N MET A 264 0.48 9.68 -3.43
CA MET A 264 1.57 8.78 -3.06
C MET A 264 2.89 9.53 -3.25
N LEU A 265 3.82 9.31 -2.31
CA LEU A 265 5.21 9.75 -2.41
C LEU A 265 6.10 8.54 -2.11
N ASP A 266 6.79 8.04 -3.13
CA ASP A 266 7.77 6.97 -3.00
C ASP A 266 9.18 7.59 -2.97
N VAL A 267 9.65 7.87 -1.75
CA VAL A 267 11.02 8.39 -1.52
C VAL A 267 12.04 7.26 -1.69
N ASN A 268 11.66 6.01 -1.45
CA ASN A 268 12.54 4.85 -1.64
C ASN A 268 12.91 4.65 -3.12
N ALA A 269 12.03 5.04 -4.04
CA ALA A 269 12.30 5.12 -5.48
C ALA A 269 13.25 6.26 -5.88
N LEU A 270 13.45 7.26 -5.01
CA LEU A 270 14.46 8.30 -5.21
C LEU A 270 15.85 7.71 -4.96
N ASN A 271 16.44 7.14 -6.01
CA ASN A 271 17.89 7.05 -6.06
C ASN A 271 18.43 8.47 -6.28
N VAL A 272 18.59 9.23 -5.19
CA VAL A 272 19.07 10.62 -5.17
C VAL A 272 20.39 10.73 -5.93
N PHE A 273 21.24 9.70 -5.87
CA PHE A 273 22.50 9.64 -6.62
C PHE A 273 22.33 9.46 -8.14
N GLU A 274 21.27 8.83 -8.61
CA GLU A 274 20.93 8.79 -10.04
C GLU A 274 20.31 10.09 -10.55
N LEU A 275 19.51 10.77 -9.72
CA LEU A 275 18.93 12.08 -10.04
C LEU A 275 20.01 13.15 -10.15
N LEU A 276 20.96 13.19 -9.21
CA LEU A 276 22.11 14.10 -9.24
C LEU A 276 23.10 13.82 -10.37
N ARG A 277 23.14 12.59 -10.91
CA ARG A 277 23.96 12.24 -12.09
C ARG A 277 23.36 12.70 -13.42
N LYS A 278 22.09 13.11 -13.43
CA LYS A 278 21.36 13.57 -14.62
C LYS A 278 21.14 15.09 -14.65
N LEU A 279 21.58 15.79 -13.59
CA LEU A 279 21.71 17.25 -13.51
C LEU A 279 23.14 17.64 -13.89
#